data_AF-A0A7Y5TXE8-F1
#
_entry.id   AF-A0A7Y5TXE8-F1
#
_cell.length_a   1.000
_cell.length_b   1.000
_cell.length_c   1.000
_cell.angle_alpha   90.00
_cell.angle_beta   90.00
_cell.angle_gamma   90.00
#
_symmetry.space_group_name_H-M   'P 1'
#
loop_
_entity.id
_entity.type
_entity.pdbx_description
1 polymer ?
#
loop_
_entity_poly.entity_id
_entity_poly.type
_entity_poly.pdbx_seq_one_letter_code
_entity_poly.pdbx_strand_id
1 'polypeptide(L)'
;MPSAFPRQTIEWHLEEPAAFRRLSLSLVEMAVLTGIVLRLLRAFAFTHGRASVIVSIGAVVVWGLILVGMATAHLANFPLRRWFWRAPLFGLAETAGEMVTSLLLIWLGREPNGTARAHFHDWPSMAARALLWSELTLCLWMLLLAGIIILVRRSGMARGVDAEPLTDPRLPPASPSGR
;
A
#
# COMPACT_ATOMS: atom_id res chain seq x y z
N MET A 1 -26.74 -16.89 17.02
CA MET A 1 -25.43 -17.10 16.35
C MET A 1 -24.41 -16.20 17.05
N PRO A 2 -23.23 -16.71 17.45
CA PRO A 2 -22.21 -15.89 18.09
C PRO A 2 -21.68 -14.85 17.09
N SER A 3 -21.69 -13.57 17.47
CA SER A 3 -21.15 -12.49 16.65
C SER A 3 -19.63 -12.62 16.55
N ALA A 4 -19.11 -12.87 15.35
CA ALA A 4 -17.68 -13.07 15.08
C ALA A 4 -16.81 -11.79 15.19
N PHE A 5 -17.37 -10.67 15.65
CA PHE A 5 -16.68 -9.39 15.75
C PHE A 5 -16.53 -8.94 17.21
N PRO A 6 -15.29 -8.61 17.66
CA PRO A 6 -15.05 -8.03 18.97
C PRO A 6 -15.79 -6.70 19.12
N ARG A 7 -16.57 -6.55 20.20
CA ARG A 7 -17.28 -5.30 20.58
C ARG A 7 -16.40 -4.27 21.27
N GLN A 8 -15.14 -4.62 21.54
CA GLN A 8 -14.13 -3.73 22.08
C GLN A 8 -13.12 -3.46 20.97
N THR A 9 -13.27 -2.34 20.27
CA THR A 9 -12.15 -1.73 19.58
C THR A 9 -11.23 -1.21 20.66
N ILE A 10 -10.10 -1.89 20.88
CA ILE A 10 -8.98 -1.28 21.59
C ILE A 10 -8.65 -0.02 20.78
N GLU A 11 -9.02 1.15 21.27
CA GLU A 11 -8.55 2.43 20.76
C GLU A 11 -7.06 2.48 21.06
N TRP A 12 -6.27 1.87 20.17
CA TRP A 12 -4.84 2.12 20.13
C TRP A 12 -4.69 3.60 19.78
N HIS A 13 -4.50 4.43 20.81
CA HIS A 13 -4.12 5.83 20.69
C HIS A 13 -2.66 5.85 20.21
N LEU A 14 -2.44 5.37 18.98
CA LEU A 14 -1.17 5.51 18.29
C LEU A 14 -1.14 6.97 17.84
N GLU A 15 -0.55 7.84 18.65
CA GLU A 15 -0.17 9.18 18.22
C GLU A 15 0.87 9.01 17.11
N GLU A 16 0.40 8.90 15.87
CA GLU A 16 1.30 8.85 14.72
C GLU A 16 2.12 10.16 14.72
N PRO A 17 3.46 10.06 14.74
CA PRO A 17 4.30 11.24 14.72
C PRO A 17 3.94 12.09 13.50
N ALA A 18 3.83 13.40 13.69
CA ALA A 18 3.33 14.33 12.66
C ALA A 18 4.08 14.21 11.32
N ALA A 19 5.33 13.75 11.32
CA ALA A 19 6.12 13.46 10.14
C ALA A 19 5.56 12.28 9.31
N PHE A 20 5.16 11.17 9.94
CA PHE A 20 4.60 10.02 9.22
C PHE A 20 3.26 10.34 8.58
N ARG A 21 2.42 11.13 9.27
CA ARG A 21 1.16 11.60 8.70
C ARG A 21 1.36 12.53 7.51
N ARG A 22 2.37 13.39 7.53
CA ARG A 22 2.71 14.23 6.36
C ARG A 22 3.19 13.39 5.18
N LEU A 23 4.04 12.40 5.46
CA LEU A 23 4.57 11.49 4.46
C LEU A 23 3.45 10.65 3.83
N SER A 24 2.51 10.12 4.62
CA SER A 24 1.40 9.31 4.10
C SER A 24 0.42 10.10 3.23
N LEU A 25 0.31 11.42 3.46
CA LEU A 25 -0.50 12.32 2.64
C LEU A 25 0.22 12.77 1.35
N SER A 26 1.56 12.77 1.35
CA SER A 26 2.39 13.15 0.21
C SER A 26 2.53 12.01 -0.78
N LEU A 27 1.91 12.15 -1.95
CA LEU A 27 2.00 11.14 -3.02
C LEU A 27 3.43 10.95 -3.47
N VAL A 28 4.14 12.07 -3.73
CA VAL A 28 5.48 12.04 -4.31
C VAL A 28 6.48 11.47 -3.32
N GLU A 29 6.51 11.97 -2.07
CA GLU A 29 7.49 11.49 -1.08
C GLU A 29 7.31 10.00 -0.81
N MET A 30 6.06 9.57 -0.58
CA MET A 30 5.78 8.19 -0.25
C MET A 30 6.08 7.25 -1.43
N ALA A 31 5.68 7.62 -2.65
CA ALA A 31 5.94 6.83 -3.84
C ALA A 31 7.45 6.75 -4.15
N VAL A 32 8.15 7.88 -4.14
CA VAL A 32 9.60 7.92 -4.44
C VAL A 32 10.39 7.12 -3.41
N LEU A 33 10.09 7.27 -2.11
CA LEU A 33 10.73 6.47 -1.06
C LEU A 33 10.47 4.98 -1.24
N THR A 34 9.24 4.61 -1.61
CA THR A 34 8.89 3.23 -1.94
C THR A 34 9.78 2.73 -3.08
N GLY A 35 9.87 3.46 -4.19
CA GLY A 35 10.69 3.06 -5.35
C GLY A 35 12.18 2.93 -5.03
N ILE A 36 12.74 3.81 -4.20
CA ILE A 36 14.13 3.69 -3.74
C ILE A 36 14.32 2.37 -2.98
N VAL A 37 13.45 2.09 -2.00
CA VAL A 37 13.52 0.87 -1.18
C VAL A 37 13.36 -0.38 -2.04
N LEU A 38 12.39 -0.38 -2.96
CA LEU A 38 12.13 -1.50 -3.86
C LEU A 38 13.33 -1.75 -4.79
N ARG A 39 13.99 -0.71 -5.29
CA ARG A 39 15.18 -0.87 -6.13
C ARG A 39 16.35 -1.48 -5.37
N LEU A 40 16.61 -1.00 -4.15
CA LEU A 40 17.67 -1.52 -3.29
C LEU A 40 17.40 -2.98 -2.89
N LEU A 41 16.16 -3.30 -2.51
CA LEU A 41 15.73 -4.66 -2.22
C LEU A 41 15.96 -5.59 -3.42
N ARG A 42 15.61 -5.14 -4.63
CA ARG A 42 15.81 -5.92 -5.85
C ARG A 42 17.30 -6.11 -6.17
N ALA A 43 18.12 -5.07 -6.03
CA ALA A 43 19.56 -5.16 -6.21
C ALA A 43 20.20 -6.16 -5.22
N PHE A 44 19.76 -6.12 -3.96
CA PHE A 44 20.16 -7.07 -2.93
C PHE A 44 19.73 -8.51 -3.28
N ALA A 45 18.48 -8.67 -3.72
CA ALA A 45 17.91 -9.95 -4.11
C ALA A 45 18.63 -10.56 -5.31
N PHE A 46 19.03 -9.79 -6.32
CA PHE A 46 19.83 -10.33 -7.44
C PHE A 46 21.25 -10.72 -7.02
N THR A 47 21.83 -10.01 -6.05
CA THR A 47 23.16 -10.32 -5.53
C THR A 47 23.18 -11.64 -4.75
N HIS A 48 22.13 -11.91 -3.95
CA HIS A 48 22.07 -13.09 -3.08
C HIS A 48 21.16 -14.22 -3.60
N GLY A 49 20.22 -13.90 -4.48
CA GLY A 49 19.22 -14.83 -5.03
C GLY A 49 19.80 -15.89 -5.95
N ARG A 50 20.99 -15.64 -6.52
CA ARG A 50 21.74 -16.67 -7.27
C ARG A 50 22.15 -17.85 -6.38
N ALA A 51 22.29 -17.63 -5.07
CA ALA A 51 22.64 -18.67 -4.11
C ALA A 51 21.41 -19.40 -3.55
N SER A 52 20.20 -18.83 -3.64
CA SER A 52 18.98 -19.51 -3.18
C SER A 52 17.70 -18.99 -3.84
N VAL A 53 16.87 -19.95 -4.30
CA VAL A 53 15.53 -19.68 -4.84
C VAL A 53 14.62 -19.07 -3.77
N ILE A 54 14.78 -19.49 -2.50
CA ILE A 54 14.00 -18.97 -1.37
C ILE A 54 14.20 -17.46 -1.19
N VAL A 55 15.44 -16.95 -1.28
CA VAL A 55 15.70 -15.51 -1.19
C VAL A 55 15.06 -14.76 -2.36
N SER A 56 15.08 -15.34 -3.55
CA SER A 56 14.44 -14.73 -4.73
C SER A 56 12.93 -14.64 -4.58
N ILE A 57 12.27 -15.72 -4.15
CA ILE A 57 10.81 -15.74 -3.88
C ILE A 57 10.48 -14.79 -2.74
N GLY A 58 11.22 -14.84 -1.64
CA GLY A 58 11.04 -13.97 -0.49
C GLY A 58 11.16 -12.49 -0.87
N ALA A 59 12.14 -12.13 -1.70
CA ALA A 59 12.30 -10.77 -2.18
C ALA A 59 11.13 -10.29 -3.04
N VAL A 60 10.57 -11.15 -3.91
CA VAL A 60 9.38 -10.80 -4.71
C VAL A 60 8.15 -10.59 -3.82
N VAL A 61 7.96 -11.44 -2.82
CA VAL A 61 6.86 -11.29 -1.85
C VAL A 61 7.01 -10.00 -1.05
N VAL A 62 8.20 -9.76 -0.49
CA VAL A 62 8.47 -8.53 0.28
C VAL A 62 8.33 -7.28 -0.59
N TRP A 63 8.82 -7.33 -1.83
CA TRP A 63 8.63 -6.26 -2.81
C TRP A 63 7.15 -5.95 -3.03
N GLY A 64 6.34 -6.99 -3.28
CA GLY A 64 4.91 -6.85 -3.49
C GLY A 64 4.20 -6.28 -2.26
N LEU A 65 4.52 -6.79 -1.07
CA LEU A 65 3.95 -6.32 0.19
C LEU A 65 4.26 -4.86 0.49
N ILE A 66 5.51 -4.42 0.27
CA ILE A 66 5.91 -3.02 0.45
C ILE A 66 5.15 -2.14 -0.56
N LEU A 67 5.12 -2.51 -1.83
CA LEU A 67 4.45 -1.74 -2.87
C LEU A 67 2.95 -1.56 -2.57
N VAL A 68 2.23 -2.66 -2.36
CA VAL A 68 0.78 -2.59 -2.09
C VAL A 68 0.48 -2.00 -0.73
N GLY A 69 1.32 -2.25 0.28
CA GLY A 69 1.18 -1.70 1.62
C GLY A 69 1.29 -0.18 1.63
N MET A 70 2.36 0.36 1.02
CA MET A 70 2.57 1.80 0.93
C MET A 70 1.49 2.49 0.08
N ALA A 71 1.13 1.89 -1.06
CA ALA A 71 0.04 2.39 -1.88
C ALA A 71 -1.31 2.38 -1.14
N THR A 72 -1.60 1.33 -0.38
CA THR A 72 -2.83 1.22 0.43
C THR A 72 -2.85 2.28 1.52
N ALA A 73 -1.75 2.42 2.26
CA ALA A 73 -1.62 3.43 3.31
C ALA A 73 -1.81 4.84 2.74
N HIS A 74 -1.28 5.13 1.54
CA HIS A 74 -1.52 6.39 0.86
C HIS A 74 -2.99 6.58 0.45
N LEU A 75 -3.58 5.57 -0.21
CA LEU A 75 -4.94 5.64 -0.76
C LEU A 75 -6.03 5.65 0.33
N ALA A 76 -5.78 5.02 1.48
CA ALA A 76 -6.68 4.99 2.62
C ALA A 76 -7.03 6.41 3.13
N ASN A 77 -6.15 7.39 2.90
CA ASN A 77 -6.38 8.79 3.26
C ASN A 77 -7.38 9.52 2.35
N PHE A 78 -7.88 8.88 1.29
CA PHE A 78 -8.69 9.52 0.25
C PHE A 78 -9.97 8.73 -0.09
N PRO A 79 -11.05 9.41 -0.52
CA PRO A 79 -12.26 8.73 -0.97
C PRO A 79 -12.00 7.94 -2.26
N LEU A 80 -12.72 6.81 -2.43
CA LEU A 80 -12.60 5.88 -3.56
C LEU A 80 -12.60 6.56 -4.94
N ARG A 81 -13.38 7.63 -5.14
CA ARG A 81 -13.44 8.36 -6.42
C ARG A 81 -12.08 8.91 -6.86
N ARG A 82 -11.21 9.26 -5.90
CA ARG A 82 -9.87 9.80 -6.19
C ARG A 82 -8.84 8.70 -6.46
N TRP A 83 -9.14 7.44 -6.13
CA TRP A 83 -8.19 6.33 -6.31
C TRP A 83 -7.87 6.08 -7.78
N PHE A 84 -8.85 6.32 -8.67
CA PHE A 84 -8.71 6.10 -10.11
C PHE A 84 -7.49 6.79 -10.72
N TRP A 85 -7.18 8.03 -10.29
CA TRP A 85 -6.00 8.75 -10.78
C TRP A 85 -4.81 8.65 -9.84
N ARG A 86 -5.04 8.49 -8.53
CA ARG A 86 -3.94 8.45 -7.56
C ARG A 86 -3.16 7.15 -7.57
N ALA A 87 -3.80 6.01 -7.84
CA ALA A 87 -3.09 4.74 -7.93
C ALA A 87 -2.11 4.73 -9.12
N PRO A 88 -2.52 5.14 -10.34
CA PRO A 88 -1.57 5.30 -11.45
C PRO A 88 -0.48 6.35 -11.19
N LEU A 89 -0.83 7.50 -10.62
CA LEU A 89 0.15 8.52 -10.27
C LEU A 89 1.17 8.01 -9.24
N PHE A 90 0.72 7.19 -8.28
CA PHE A 90 1.61 6.56 -7.33
C PHE A 90 2.58 5.60 -8.03
N GLY A 91 2.08 4.75 -8.95
CA GLY A 91 2.92 3.85 -9.75
C GLY A 91 3.96 4.60 -10.58
N LEU A 92 3.56 5.66 -11.28
CA LEU A 92 4.47 6.51 -12.05
C LEU A 92 5.56 7.15 -11.17
N ALA A 93 5.17 7.74 -10.04
CA ALA A 93 6.11 8.39 -9.13
C ALA A 93 7.05 7.40 -8.43
N GLU A 94 6.55 6.22 -8.07
CA GLU A 94 7.32 5.12 -7.51
C GLU A 94 8.35 4.62 -8.50
N THR A 95 7.93 4.33 -9.73
CA THR A 95 8.82 3.88 -10.79
C THR A 95 9.87 4.95 -11.13
N ALA A 96 9.51 6.24 -11.10
CA ALA A 96 10.49 7.31 -11.25
C ALA A 96 11.58 7.26 -10.17
N GLY A 97 11.21 7.08 -8.90
CA GLY A 97 12.16 6.87 -7.80
C GLY A 97 13.02 5.62 -7.98
N GLU A 98 12.40 4.51 -8.40
CA GLU A 98 13.08 3.25 -8.68
C GLU A 98 14.13 3.41 -9.80
N MET A 99 13.78 4.14 -10.86
CA MET A 99 14.63 4.31 -12.04
C MET A 99 15.72 5.36 -11.85
N VAL A 100 15.50 6.41 -11.06
CA VAL A 100 16.57 7.33 -10.62
C VAL A 100 17.58 6.57 -9.77
N THR A 101 17.11 5.74 -8.82
CA THR A 101 17.98 4.89 -8.01
C THR A 101 18.78 3.92 -8.89
N SER A 102 18.13 3.36 -9.93
CA SER A 102 18.82 2.54 -10.93
C SER A 102 19.96 3.27 -11.63
N LEU A 103 19.74 4.52 -12.05
CA LEU A 103 20.77 5.29 -12.76
C LEU A 103 21.98 5.52 -11.86
N LEU A 104 21.74 5.85 -10.59
CA LEU A 104 22.79 6.01 -9.59
C LEU A 104 23.56 4.70 -9.40
N LEU A 105 22.88 3.57 -9.33
CA LEU A 105 23.51 2.26 -9.21
C LEU A 105 24.28 1.86 -10.47
N ILE A 106 23.78 2.16 -11.67
CA ILE A 106 24.50 1.94 -12.94
C ILE A 106 25.75 2.80 -12.98
N TRP A 107 25.66 4.06 -12.58
CA TRP A 107 26.79 4.98 -12.52
C TRP A 107 27.87 4.52 -11.54
N LEU A 108 27.47 3.99 -10.37
CA LEU A 108 28.37 3.32 -9.41
C LEU A 108 28.84 1.93 -9.87
N GLY A 109 28.37 1.48 -11.03
CA GLY A 109 28.60 0.16 -11.58
C GLY A 109 28.07 -0.96 -10.69
N ARG A 110 27.10 -0.74 -9.79
CA ARG A 110 26.56 -1.74 -8.86
C ARG A 110 25.20 -2.33 -9.26
N GLU A 111 24.56 -1.79 -10.29
CA GLU A 111 23.25 -2.26 -10.72
C GLU A 111 23.35 -3.66 -11.35
N PRO A 112 22.64 -4.67 -10.82
CA PRO A 112 22.59 -6.00 -11.42
C PRO A 112 21.55 -6.08 -12.56
N ASN A 113 21.92 -6.77 -13.66
CA ASN A 113 21.02 -7.13 -14.76
C ASN A 113 21.17 -8.64 -15.06
N GLY A 114 20.43 -9.46 -14.31
CA GLY A 114 20.53 -10.92 -14.42
C GLY A 114 21.90 -11.43 -13.99
N THR A 115 22.68 -11.98 -14.93
CA THR A 115 24.03 -12.50 -14.67
C THR A 115 25.14 -11.47 -14.83
N ALA A 116 24.85 -10.31 -15.42
CA ALA A 116 25.80 -9.24 -15.69
C ALA A 116 25.46 -7.96 -14.90
N ARG A 117 26.30 -6.93 -15.03
CA ARG A 117 25.97 -5.59 -14.52
C ARG A 117 25.23 -4.80 -15.60
N ALA A 118 24.27 -3.99 -15.17
CA ALA A 118 23.50 -3.16 -16.08
C ALA A 118 24.35 -2.03 -16.64
N HIS A 119 24.14 -1.72 -17.91
CA HIS A 119 24.71 -0.55 -18.56
C HIS A 119 23.63 0.49 -18.89
N PHE A 120 24.04 1.72 -19.22
CA PHE A 120 23.09 2.80 -19.52
C PHE A 120 22.12 2.48 -20.69
N HIS A 121 22.53 1.64 -21.65
CA HIS A 121 21.67 1.24 -22.76
C HIS A 121 20.58 0.24 -22.34
N ASP A 122 20.76 -0.49 -21.24
CA ASP A 122 19.75 -1.40 -20.70
C ASP A 122 18.62 -0.65 -19.98
N TRP A 123 18.93 0.55 -19.49
CA TRP A 123 18.07 1.33 -18.61
C TRP A 123 16.65 1.56 -19.16
N PRO A 124 16.43 1.92 -20.45
CA PRO A 124 15.07 2.10 -20.97
C PRO A 124 14.21 0.83 -20.88
N SER A 125 14.80 -0.34 -21.15
CA SER A 125 14.11 -1.63 -21.07
C SER A 125 13.80 -2.03 -19.63
N MET A 126 14.69 -1.67 -18.69
CA MET A 126 14.48 -1.86 -17.26
C MET A 126 13.35 -0.96 -16.76
N ALA A 127 13.33 0.31 -17.18
CA ALA A 127 12.31 1.28 -16.83
C ALA A 127 10.93 0.88 -17.33
N ALA A 128 10.81 0.47 -18.60
CA ALA A 128 9.55 0.02 -19.17
C ALA A 128 8.98 -1.20 -18.41
N ARG A 129 9.86 -2.15 -18.08
CA ARG A 129 9.47 -3.35 -17.32
C ARG A 129 9.08 -3.04 -15.88
N ALA A 130 9.85 -2.18 -15.19
CA ALA A 130 9.51 -1.73 -13.84
C ALA A 130 8.15 -1.04 -13.83
N LEU A 131 7.94 -0.09 -14.75
CA LEU A 131 6.67 0.62 -14.90
C LEU A 131 5.52 -0.36 -15.13
N LEU A 132 5.67 -1.29 -16.08
CA LEU A 132 4.61 -2.23 -16.42
C LEU A 132 4.21 -3.10 -15.22
N TRP A 133 5.18 -3.65 -14.49
CA TRP A 133 4.91 -4.50 -13.34
C TRP A 133 4.33 -3.72 -12.16
N SER A 134 4.92 -2.56 -11.81
CA SER A 134 4.40 -1.71 -10.74
C SER A 134 2.97 -1.25 -11.05
N GLU A 135 2.72 -0.76 -12.26
CA GLU A 135 1.42 -0.23 -12.66
C GLU A 135 0.36 -1.33 -12.70
N LEU A 136 0.68 -2.50 -13.26
CA LEU A 136 -0.24 -3.65 -13.30
C LEU A 136 -0.58 -4.13 -11.88
N THR A 137 0.43 -4.28 -11.02
CA THR A 137 0.22 -4.69 -9.62
C THR A 137 -0.66 -3.68 -8.87
N LEU A 138 -0.37 -2.38 -8.99
CA LEU A 138 -1.13 -1.34 -8.30
C LEU A 138 -2.56 -1.22 -8.82
N CYS A 139 -2.77 -1.30 -10.14
CA CYS A 139 -4.10 -1.27 -10.72
C CYS A 139 -4.94 -2.47 -10.28
N LEU A 140 -4.38 -3.69 -10.33
CA LEU A 140 -5.06 -4.90 -9.89
C LEU A 140 -5.40 -4.85 -8.41
N TRP A 141 -4.45 -4.42 -7.59
CA TRP A 141 -4.65 -4.26 -6.15
C TRP A 141 -5.72 -3.20 -5.82
N MET A 142 -5.70 -2.06 -6.53
CA MET A 142 -6.68 -1.01 -6.37
C MET A 142 -8.09 -1.50 -6.73
N LEU A 143 -8.24 -2.22 -7.85
CA LEU A 143 -9.51 -2.81 -8.25
C LEU A 143 -10.01 -3.82 -7.22
N LEU A 144 -9.12 -4.68 -6.70
CA LEU A 144 -9.44 -5.63 -5.65
C LEU A 144 -9.95 -4.93 -4.38
N LEU A 145 -9.21 -3.95 -3.86
CA LEU A 145 -9.60 -3.21 -2.66
C LEU A 145 -10.91 -2.44 -2.86
N ALA A 146 -11.04 -1.73 -3.99
CA ALA A 146 -12.26 -1.01 -4.31
C ALA A 146 -13.46 -1.96 -4.39
N GLY A 147 -13.29 -3.12 -5.03
CA GLY A 147 -14.30 -4.18 -5.10
C GLY A 147 -14.72 -4.69 -3.73
N ILE A 148 -13.76 -4.99 -2.84
CA ILE A 148 -14.02 -5.41 -1.46
C ILE A 148 -14.80 -4.33 -0.71
N ILE A 149 -14.37 -3.07 -0.78
CA ILE A 149 -15.05 -1.96 -0.08
C ILE A 149 -16.49 -1.78 -0.60
N ILE A 150 -16.70 -1.86 -1.91
CA ILE A 150 -18.03 -1.77 -2.51
C ILE A 150 -18.91 -2.95 -2.06
N LEU A 151 -18.37 -4.17 -2.01
CA LEU A 151 -19.08 -5.36 -1.57
C LEU A 151 -19.50 -5.24 -0.10
N VAL A 152 -18.59 -4.83 0.79
CA VAL A 152 -18.87 -4.63 2.22
C VAL A 152 -19.93 -3.55 2.44
N ARG A 153 -19.88 -2.45 1.67
CA ARG A 153 -20.91 -1.40 1.74
C ARG A 153 -22.27 -1.88 1.25
N ARG A 154 -22.30 -2.74 0.23
CA ARG A 154 -23.54 -3.31 -0.33
C ARG A 154 -24.15 -4.40 0.56
N SER A 155 -23.34 -5.21 1.23
CA SER A 155 -23.82 -6.31 2.09
C SER A 155 -24.47 -5.83 3.39
N GLY A 156 -24.45 -4.53 3.68
CA GLY A 156 -25.10 -3.97 4.87
C GLY A 156 -24.42 -4.35 6.18
N MET A 157 -23.24 -4.98 6.16
CA MET A 157 -22.47 -5.31 7.37
C MET A 157 -22.18 -4.07 8.24
N ALA A 158 -22.10 -2.88 7.64
CA ALA A 158 -21.92 -1.61 8.36
C ALA A 158 -23.21 -1.09 9.04
N ARG A 159 -24.41 -1.53 8.63
CA ARG A 159 -25.69 -1.06 9.20
C ARG A 159 -26.10 -1.78 10.49
N GLY A 160 -25.51 -2.95 10.76
CA GLY A 160 -25.82 -3.71 11.97
C GLY A 160 -25.11 -3.21 13.24
N VAL A 161 -24.19 -2.25 13.12
CA VAL A 161 -23.37 -1.74 14.24
C VAL A 161 -24.03 -0.55 14.95
N ASP A 162 -24.82 0.26 14.23
CA ASP A 162 -25.43 1.49 14.77
C ASP A 162 -26.91 1.31 15.20
N ALA A 163 -27.48 0.12 15.01
CA ALA A 163 -28.93 -0.13 15.16
C ALA A 163 -29.38 -0.56 16.56
N GLU A 164 -28.46 -0.73 17.52
CA GLU A 164 -28.83 -1.00 18.91
C GLU A 164 -28.60 0.28 19.72
N PRO A 165 -29.66 1.03 20.08
CA PRO A 165 -29.51 2.13 21.02
C PRO A 165 -28.88 1.54 22.28
N LEU A 166 -27.82 2.18 22.79
CA LEU A 166 -27.29 1.90 24.12
C LEU A 166 -28.39 2.24 25.13
N THR A 167 -29.30 1.30 25.38
CA THR A 167 -30.16 1.31 26.55
C THR A 167 -29.24 1.00 27.72
N ASP A 168 -28.61 2.02 28.27
CA ASP A 168 -27.91 1.92 29.54
C ASP A 168 -28.96 1.53 30.60
N PRO A 169 -28.87 0.33 31.22
CA PRO A 169 -29.79 -0.07 32.28
C PRO A 169 -29.68 0.81 33.54
N ARG A 170 -28.71 1.73 33.59
CA ARG A 170 -28.57 2.73 34.66
C ARG A 170 -29.25 4.06 34.35
N LEU A 171 -29.67 4.29 33.10
CA LEU A 171 -30.47 5.47 32.77
C LEU A 171 -31.95 5.18 33.08
N PRO A 172 -32.61 6.03 33.88
CA PRO A 172 -34.05 5.86 34.14
C PRO A 172 -34.83 5.93 32.81
N PRO A 173 -35.93 5.19 32.68
CA PRO A 173 -36.77 5.27 31.48
C PRO A 173 -37.16 6.71 31.24
N ALA A 174 -37.01 7.18 30.00
CA ALA A 174 -37.45 8.51 29.60
C ALA A 174 -38.91 8.68 30.04
N SER A 175 -39.12 9.65 30.95
CA SER A 175 -40.46 9.98 31.44
C SER A 175 -41.34 10.32 30.23
N PRO A 176 -42.55 9.76 30.12
CA PRO A 176 -43.49 10.20 29.10
C PRO A 176 -43.78 11.69 29.37
N SER A 177 -43.23 12.56 28.54
CA SER A 177 -43.60 13.97 28.51
C SER A 177 -45.10 14.02 28.24
N GLY A 178 -45.86 14.29 29.29
CA GLY A 178 -47.30 14.43 29.21
C GLY A 178 -47.69 15.70 28.48
N ARG A 179 -48.66 15.52 27.57
CA ARG A 179 -49.51 16.49 26.88
C ARG A 179 -48.91 17.24 25.70
#